data_AF-A0A7K2KZS3-F1
#
_entry.id   AF-A0A7K2KZS3-F1
#
_cell.length_a   1.000
_cell.length_b   1.000
_cell.length_c   1.000
_cell.angle_alpha   90.00
_cell.angle_beta   90.00
_cell.angle_gamma   90.00
#
_symmetry.space_group_name_H-M   'P 1'
#
loop_
_entity.id
_entity.type
_entity.pdbx_description
1 polymer ?
#
loop_
_entity_poly.entity_id
_entity_poly.type
_entity_poly.pdbx_seq_one_letter_code
_entity_poly.pdbx_strand_id
1 'polypeptide(L)'
;EAVMPIEFPAPQPAAEAAHARRTMIGRSAEEVDHAPPRGRYAPVPAPQASSAGATLRWVAPAAALALASAVVVGRALRRRR
;
A
#
# COMPACT_ATOMS: atom_id res chain seq x y z
N GLU A 1 -65.94 -11.39 37.89
CA GLU A 1 -64.70 -11.96 38.43
C GLU A 1 -63.55 -11.43 37.59
N ALA A 2 -62.78 -10.48 38.14
CA ALA A 2 -61.74 -9.78 37.38
C ALA A 2 -60.42 -10.56 37.50
N VAL A 3 -59.93 -11.09 36.37
CA VAL A 3 -58.64 -11.77 36.30
C VAL A 3 -57.55 -10.70 36.27
N MET A 4 -56.78 -10.60 37.35
CA MET A 4 -55.57 -9.77 37.38
C MET A 4 -54.44 -10.52 36.67
N PRO A 5 -53.66 -9.87 35.78
CA PRO A 5 -52.51 -10.51 35.15
C PRO A 5 -51.41 -10.75 36.19
N ILE A 6 -50.90 -11.97 36.23
CA ILE A 6 -49.76 -12.34 37.08
C ILE A 6 -48.50 -11.77 36.40
N GLU A 7 -47.94 -10.72 36.98
CA GLU A 7 -46.68 -10.14 36.53
C GLU A 7 -45.51 -11.01 37.01
N PHE A 8 -44.86 -11.72 36.08
CA PHE A 8 -43.67 -12.49 36.39
C PHE A 8 -42.46 -11.55 36.50
N PRO A 9 -41.73 -11.53 37.64
CA PRO A 9 -40.50 -10.76 37.72
C PRO A 9 -39.49 -11.33 36.72
N ALA A 10 -39.06 -10.51 35.75
CA ALA A 10 -38.03 -10.92 34.81
C ALA A 10 -36.76 -11.30 35.60
N PRO A 11 -36.15 -12.47 35.33
CA PRO A 11 -34.94 -12.88 36.03
C PRO A 11 -33.85 -11.85 35.76
N GLN A 12 -33.42 -11.17 36.82
CA GLN A 12 -32.40 -10.12 36.72
C GLN A 12 -31.10 -10.84 36.36
N PRO A 13 -30.50 -10.58 35.19
CA PRO A 13 -29.31 -11.31 34.77
C PRO A 13 -28.23 -11.10 35.83
N ALA A 14 -27.68 -12.19 36.37
CA ALA A 14 -26.59 -12.14 37.33
C ALA A 14 -25.49 -11.22 36.79
N ALA A 15 -25.01 -10.29 37.62
CA ALA A 15 -24.08 -9.24 37.18
C ALA A 15 -22.84 -9.80 36.46
N GLU A 16 -22.39 -10.99 36.88
CA GLU A 16 -21.31 -11.75 36.25
C GLU A 16 -21.66 -12.26 34.84
N ALA A 17 -22.89 -12.71 34.61
CA ALA A 17 -23.36 -13.14 33.29
C ALA A 17 -23.46 -11.97 32.30
N ALA A 18 -23.76 -10.76 32.79
CA ALA A 18 -23.75 -9.55 31.97
C ALA A 18 -22.33 -9.09 31.61
N HIS A 19 -21.38 -9.22 32.55
CA HIS A 19 -19.96 -8.93 32.30
C HIS A 19 -19.33 -9.96 31.35
N ALA A 20 -19.62 -11.24 31.53
CA ALA A 20 -19.14 -12.32 30.66
C ALA A 20 -19.58 -12.15 29.20
N ARG A 21 -20.82 -11.70 28.96
CA ARG A 21 -21.29 -11.37 27.60
C ARG A 21 -20.54 -10.18 26.98
N ARG A 22 -20.10 -9.22 27.80
CA ARG A 22 -19.33 -8.06 27.36
C ARG A 22 -17.87 -8.40 27.07
N THR A 23 -17.29 -9.38 27.76
CA THR A 23 -15.89 -9.81 27.55
C THR A 23 -15.74 -10.97 26.55
N MET A 24 -16.85 -11.57 26.10
CA MET A 24 -16.85 -12.59 25.03
C MET A 24 -16.63 -11.99 23.63
N ILE A 25 -16.75 -10.67 23.52
CA ILE A 25 -16.37 -9.93 22.32
C ILE A 25 -14.85 -9.92 22.27
N GLY A 26 -14.26 -10.38 21.16
CA GLY A 26 -12.81 -10.38 20.97
C GLY A 26 -12.18 -9.00 21.03
N ARG A 27 -10.90 -8.89 20.64
CA ARG A 27 -10.18 -7.60 20.57
C ARG A 27 -10.97 -6.59 19.74
N SER A 28 -11.09 -5.37 20.25
CA SER A 28 -11.74 -4.28 19.54
C SER A 28 -10.96 -3.92 18.28
N ALA A 29 -11.60 -3.24 17.32
CA ALA A 29 -10.98 -2.95 16.03
C ALA A 29 -9.71 -2.13 16.17
N GLU A 30 -9.67 -1.19 17.12
CA GLU A 30 -8.51 -0.37 17.47
C GLU A 30 -7.40 -1.16 18.21
N GLU A 31 -7.74 -2.32 18.76
CA GLU A 31 -6.81 -3.24 19.39
C GLU A 31 -6.35 -4.35 18.42
N VAL A 32 -6.99 -4.52 17.26
CA VAL A 32 -6.50 -5.44 16.23
C VAL A 32 -5.24 -4.85 15.59
N ASP A 33 -4.22 -5.68 15.41
CA ASP A 33 -3.00 -5.26 14.70
C ASP A 33 -3.35 -4.85 13.27
N HIS A 34 -3.12 -3.58 12.96
CA HIS A 34 -3.33 -3.02 11.64
C HIS A 34 -2.11 -3.15 10.73
N ALA A 35 -1.04 -3.82 11.19
CA ALA A 35 0.09 -4.09 10.32
C ALA A 35 -0.38 -4.80 9.03
N PRO A 36 0.06 -4.35 7.85
CA PRO A 36 -0.22 -5.05 6.61
C PRO A 36 0.17 -6.52 6.74
N PRO A 37 -0.66 -7.46 6.25
CA PRO A 37 -0.40 -8.88 6.40
C PRO A 37 1.00 -9.20 5.87
N ARG A 38 1.87 -9.71 6.73
CA ARG A 38 3.22 -10.16 6.35
C ARG A 38 3.20 -11.63 5.97
N GLY A 39 4.17 -12.06 5.18
CA GLY A 39 4.28 -13.45 4.73
C GLY A 39 3.54 -13.72 3.43
N ARG A 40 2.91 -14.88 3.31
CA ARG A 40 2.38 -15.39 2.02
C ARG A 40 1.15 -14.66 1.48
N TYR A 41 0.46 -13.92 2.35
CA TYR A 41 -0.67 -13.08 1.97
C TYR A 41 -0.28 -11.60 1.86
N ALA A 42 1.01 -11.28 1.95
CA ALA A 42 1.47 -9.93 1.66
C ALA A 42 1.17 -9.62 0.19
N PRO A 43 0.75 -8.39 -0.13
CA PRO A 43 0.66 -7.95 -1.51
C PRO A 43 1.98 -8.22 -2.21
N VAL A 44 1.95 -8.99 -3.30
CA VAL A 44 3.12 -9.22 -4.13
C VAL A 44 3.59 -7.87 -4.66
N PRO A 45 4.88 -7.49 -4.49
CA PRO A 45 5.39 -6.23 -5.01
C PRO A 45 5.13 -6.13 -6.51
N ALA A 46 4.64 -4.96 -6.95
CA ALA A 46 4.47 -4.70 -8.37
C ALA A 46 5.82 -4.87 -9.10
N PRO A 47 5.82 -5.44 -10.31
CA PRO A 47 7.04 -5.56 -11.12
C PRO A 47 7.64 -4.18 -11.35
N GLN A 48 8.96 -4.07 -11.26
CA GLN A 48 9.65 -2.80 -11.49
C GLN A 48 9.51 -2.41 -12.96
N ALA A 49 8.93 -1.24 -13.22
CA ALA A 49 8.85 -0.71 -14.57
C ALA A 49 10.28 -0.40 -15.07
N SER A 50 10.68 -1.06 -16.15
CA SER A 50 11.90 -0.67 -16.87
C SER A 50 11.69 0.72 -17.46
N SER A 51 12.45 1.71 -17.00
CA SER A 51 12.37 3.08 -17.53
C SER A 51 13.40 3.28 -18.63
N ALA A 52 12.99 3.92 -19.74
CA ALA A 52 13.90 4.35 -20.79
C ALA A 52 14.93 5.40 -20.28
N GLY A 53 14.71 5.99 -19.10
CA GLY A 53 15.63 6.97 -18.52
C GLY A 53 16.98 6.37 -18.14
N ALA A 54 17.02 5.09 -17.75
CA ALA A 54 18.28 4.42 -17.39
C ALA A 54 19.23 4.29 -18.59
N THR A 55 18.70 3.94 -19.77
CA THR A 55 19.49 3.87 -21.00
C THR A 55 19.86 5.28 -21.49
N LEU A 56 18.92 6.22 -21.44
CA LEU A 56 19.13 7.57 -21.94
C LEU A 56 20.20 8.35 -21.16
N ARG A 57 20.38 8.09 -19.86
CA ARG A 57 21.43 8.70 -19.03
C ARG A 57 22.84 8.45 -19.58
N TRP A 58 23.06 7.33 -20.27
CA TRP A 58 24.35 6.97 -20.88
C TRP A 58 24.40 7.30 -22.37
N VAL A 59 23.28 7.12 -23.09
CA VAL A 59 23.23 7.39 -24.54
C VAL A 59 23.29 8.88 -24.85
N ALA A 60 22.61 9.73 -24.07
CA ALA A 60 22.59 11.17 -24.29
C ALA A 60 23.98 11.82 -24.30
N PRO A 61 24.87 11.60 -23.29
CA PRO A 61 26.20 12.19 -23.32
C PRO A 61 27.07 11.63 -24.46
N ALA A 62 26.96 10.34 -24.77
CA ALA A 62 27.69 9.73 -25.88
C ALA A 62 27.28 10.33 -27.24
N ALA A 63 25.98 10.50 -27.47
CA ALA A 63 25.45 11.11 -28.68
C ALA A 63 25.90 12.57 -28.83
N ALA A 64 25.92 13.34 -27.73
CA ALA A 64 26.38 14.73 -27.74
C ALA A 64 27.84 14.85 -28.18
N LEU A 65 28.74 14.00 -27.65
CA LEU A 65 30.15 13.98 -28.04
C LEU A 65 30.33 13.56 -29.51
N ALA A 66 29.61 12.53 -29.95
CA ALA A 66 29.66 12.08 -31.34
C ALA A 66 29.24 13.19 -32.30
N LEU A 67 28.12 13.86 -32.03
CA LEU A 67 27.63 14.97 -32.86
C LEU A 67 28.59 16.16 -32.86
N ALA A 68 29.09 16.57 -31.69
CA ALA A 68 30.04 17.67 -31.59
C ALA A 68 31.31 17.38 -32.41
N SER A 69 31.85 16.15 -32.30
CA SER A 69 33.04 15.74 -33.06
C SER A 69 32.79 15.72 -34.56
N ALA A 70 31.66 15.18 -35.02
CA ALA A 70 31.27 15.16 -36.42
C ALA A 70 31.13 16.59 -37.00
N VAL A 71 30.53 17.52 -36.25
CA VAL A 71 30.40 18.92 -36.65
C VAL A 71 31.77 19.58 -36.77
N VAL A 72 32.66 19.40 -35.79
CA VAL A 72 34.01 19.97 -35.82
C VAL A 72 34.81 19.44 -37.01
N VAL A 73 34.82 18.12 -37.22
CA VAL A 73 35.52 17.48 -38.35
C VAL A 73 34.93 17.95 -39.68
N GLY A 74 33.60 17.96 -39.81
CA GLY A 74 32.93 18.44 -41.03
C GLY A 74 33.22 19.90 -41.31
N ARG A 75 33.26 20.75 -40.28
CA ARG A 75 33.60 22.18 -40.42
C ARG A 75 35.07 22.38 -40.78
N ALA A 76 35.97 21.62 -40.18
CA ALA A 76 37.39 21.65 -40.51
C ALA A 76 37.65 21.22 -41.96
N LEU A 77 36.97 20.17 -42.43
CA LEU A 77 37.07 19.70 -43.81
C LEU A 77 36.50 20.72 -44.80
N ARG A 78 35.36 21.34 -44.48
CA ARG A 78 34.77 22.41 -45.32
C ARG A 78 35.66 23.65 -45.40
N ARG A 79 36.40 23.99 -44.34
CA ARG A 79 37.36 25.11 -44.38
C ARG A 79 38.59 24.84 -45.25
N ARG A 80 38.89 23.57 -45.56
CA ARG A 80 40.05 23.16 -46.36
C ARG A 80 39.73 23.01 -47.85
N ARG A 81 38.46 23.04 -48.24
CA ARG A 81 38.00 23.15 -49.63
C ARG A 81 37.76 24.61 -49.96
#